data_AF-A0A960G2K3-F1
#
_entry.id   AF-A0A960G2K3-F1
#
_cell.length_a   1.000
_cell.length_b   1.000
_cell.length_c   1.000
_cell.angle_alpha   90.00
_cell.angle_beta   90.00
_cell.angle_gamma   90.00
#
_symmetry.space_group_name_H-M   'P 1'
#
loop_
_entity.id
_entity.type
_entity.pdbx_description
1 polymer ?
#
loop_
_entity_poly.entity_id
_entity_poly.type
_entity_poly.pdbx_seq_one_letter_code
_entity_poly.pdbx_strand_id
1 'polypeptide(L)'
;MLNTGSAGKQHNRWPQLWADTVKEACKRGGVPDCVAFFRSSYLGSPKSVPLMWAGDQMVNYAIEDGMANAVQGMLAGGVSGAPLWHSDIGGYTSINAAVTNFIRPPDLNARWAEMQAFGVVMRTHETNRPSMNQQVYDTPTTRAQFARASQIYAALYDYRRTVIDEAVATGIPAMRHGWLVHPGTKAAEKDLQFFL
;
A
#
# COMPACT_ATOMS: atom_id res chain seq x y z
N MET A 1 -8.95 17.70 22.80
CA MET A 1 -9.99 18.65 22.34
C MET A 1 -10.29 18.35 20.88
N LEU A 2 -11.45 17.75 20.57
CA LEU A 2 -11.89 17.45 19.19
C LEU A 2 -12.82 18.54 18.61
N ASN A 3 -13.11 19.60 19.36
CA ASN A 3 -14.12 20.60 19.01
C ASN A 3 -13.54 22.03 18.87
N THR A 4 -12.48 22.19 18.08
CA THR A 4 -11.94 23.53 17.79
C THR A 4 -12.14 23.87 16.31
N GLY A 5 -12.97 24.85 15.97
CA GLY A 5 -13.16 25.34 14.61
C GLY A 5 -14.30 24.67 13.81
N SER A 6 -14.47 25.07 12.55
CA SER A 6 -15.56 24.58 11.69
C SER A 6 -15.24 23.23 11.05
N ALA A 7 -16.27 22.49 10.62
CA ALA A 7 -16.10 21.22 9.90
C ALA A 7 -15.19 21.36 8.66
N GLY A 8 -15.33 22.45 7.89
CA GLY A 8 -14.46 22.71 6.74
C GLY A 8 -12.98 22.85 7.11
N LYS A 9 -12.67 23.43 8.28
CA LYS A 9 -11.28 23.49 8.79
C LYS A 9 -10.79 22.16 9.33
N GLN A 10 -11.69 21.30 9.83
CA GLN A 10 -11.33 20.02 10.42
C GLN A 10 -11.30 18.86 9.43
N HIS A 11 -11.97 18.98 8.27
CA HIS A 11 -12.10 17.90 7.29
C HIS A 11 -10.74 17.29 6.91
N ASN A 12 -9.80 18.13 6.46
CA ASN A 12 -8.45 17.67 6.11
C ASN A 12 -7.60 17.31 7.33
N ARG A 13 -7.89 17.87 8.51
CA ARG A 13 -7.17 17.52 9.74
C ARG A 13 -7.60 16.17 10.32
N TRP A 14 -8.76 15.66 9.92
CA TRP A 14 -9.35 14.45 10.49
C TRP A 14 -8.44 13.21 10.40
N PRO A 15 -7.76 12.91 9.27
CA PRO A 15 -6.83 11.79 9.20
C PRO A 15 -5.69 11.88 10.23
N GLN A 16 -5.18 13.07 10.52
CA GLN A 16 -4.16 13.27 11.56
C GLN A 16 -4.71 12.94 12.94
N LEU A 17 -5.89 13.46 13.27
CA LEU A 17 -6.54 13.20 14.57
C LEU A 17 -6.82 11.71 14.77
N TRP A 18 -7.21 11.04 13.69
CA TRP A 18 -7.43 9.59 13.70
C TRP A 18 -6.12 8.82 13.94
N ALA A 19 -5.05 9.14 13.21
CA ALA A 19 -3.74 8.51 13.41
C ALA A 19 -3.20 8.71 14.84
N ASP A 20 -3.30 9.94 15.37
CA ASP A 20 -2.91 10.24 16.75
C ASP A 20 -3.73 9.43 17.77
N THR A 21 -5.02 9.22 17.51
CA THR A 21 -5.91 8.42 18.36
C THR A 21 -5.51 6.95 18.38
N VAL A 22 -5.24 6.36 17.21
CA VAL A 22 -4.81 4.95 17.09
C VAL A 22 -3.46 4.72 17.76
N LYS A 23 -2.49 5.63 17.57
CA LYS A 23 -1.18 5.57 18.24
C LYS A 23 -1.32 5.58 19.77
N GLU A 24 -2.17 6.46 20.29
CA GLU A 24 -2.44 6.52 21.73
C GLU A 24 -3.16 5.26 22.24
N ALA A 25 -4.08 4.69 21.45
CA ALA A 25 -4.73 3.43 21.78
C ALA A 25 -3.73 2.28 21.88
N CYS A 26 -2.79 2.18 20.95
CA CYS A 26 -1.72 1.18 20.98
C CYS A 26 -0.82 1.32 22.22
N LYS A 27 -0.44 2.57 22.57
CA LYS A 27 0.31 2.84 23.80
C LYS A 27 -0.46 2.41 25.05
N ARG A 28 -1.75 2.70 25.14
CA ARG A 28 -2.62 2.30 26.26
C ARG A 28 -2.86 0.79 26.33
N GLY A 29 -2.88 0.13 25.18
CA GLY A 29 -3.00 -1.32 25.06
C GLY A 29 -1.71 -2.09 25.37
N GLY A 30 -0.61 -1.41 25.73
CA GLY A 30 0.67 -2.06 26.04
C GLY A 30 1.44 -2.53 24.80
N VAL A 31 1.07 -2.07 23.60
CA VAL A 31 1.70 -2.41 22.32
C VAL A 31 2.14 -1.13 21.58
N PRO A 32 3.07 -0.34 22.14
CA PRO A 32 3.44 0.97 21.58
C PRO A 32 3.99 0.89 20.14
N ASP A 33 4.52 -0.27 19.74
CA ASP A 33 5.09 -0.53 18.41
C ASP A 33 4.09 -1.22 17.46
N CYS A 34 2.78 -1.04 17.71
CA CYS A 34 1.74 -1.59 16.84
C CYS A 34 1.90 -1.09 15.39
N VAL A 35 1.65 -1.97 14.41
CA VAL A 35 1.65 -1.60 12.99
C VAL A 35 0.19 -1.50 12.52
N ALA A 36 -0.46 -0.39 12.87
CA ALA A 36 -1.74 -0.01 12.26
C ALA A 36 -1.50 0.64 10.89
N PHE A 37 -2.29 0.30 9.88
CA PHE A 37 -2.15 0.86 8.55
C PHE A 37 -3.32 1.76 8.16
N PHE A 38 -3.02 2.80 7.38
CA PHE A 38 -3.96 3.86 7.05
C PHE A 38 -4.03 4.10 5.54
N ARG A 39 -5.19 4.52 5.06
CA ARG A 39 -5.37 5.00 3.67
C ARG A 39 -5.44 6.50 3.54
N SER A 40 -5.76 7.18 4.64
CA SER A 40 -5.92 8.62 4.69
C SER A 40 -4.79 9.25 5.50
N SER A 41 -4.34 10.41 5.02
CA SER A 41 -3.26 11.16 5.63
C SER A 41 -3.46 12.65 5.33
N TYR A 42 -2.80 13.48 6.13
CA TYR A 42 -2.70 14.92 5.94
C TYR A 42 -1.40 15.41 6.57
N LEU A 43 -1.11 16.71 6.43
CA LEU A 43 0.04 17.36 7.06
C LEU A 43 0.16 16.98 8.54
N GLY A 44 1.31 16.44 8.91
CA GLY A 44 1.62 16.02 10.27
C GLY A 44 0.98 14.70 10.71
N SER A 45 0.33 13.94 9.83
CA SER A 45 -0.10 12.55 10.11
C SER A 45 1.06 11.55 10.12
N PRO A 46 2.09 11.64 9.25
CA PRO A 46 3.15 10.62 9.17
C PRO A 46 3.88 10.33 10.48
N LYS A 47 3.97 11.29 11.41
CA LYS A 47 4.54 11.10 12.77
C LYS A 47 3.83 10.02 13.61
N SER A 48 2.59 9.68 13.23
CA SER A 48 1.71 8.76 13.94
C SER A 48 1.23 7.60 13.09
N VAL A 49 1.65 7.54 11.82
CA VAL A 49 1.28 6.46 10.90
C VAL A 49 2.49 5.56 10.66
N PRO A 50 2.49 4.31 11.16
CA PRO A 50 3.62 3.41 10.96
C PRO A 50 3.62 2.77 9.57
N LEU A 51 2.46 2.66 8.90
CA LEU A 51 2.34 2.06 7.58
C LEU A 51 1.16 2.67 6.80
N MET A 52 1.38 3.00 5.53
CA MET A 52 0.31 3.38 4.62
C MET A 52 -0.10 2.22 3.71
N TRP A 53 -1.34 2.27 3.23
CA TRP A 53 -1.85 1.41 2.17
C TRP A 53 -2.53 2.24 1.09
N ALA A 54 -2.39 1.82 -0.17
CA ALA A 54 -2.78 2.56 -1.36
C ALA A 54 -4.30 2.77 -1.52
N GLY A 55 -5.14 2.19 -0.66
CA GLY A 55 -6.60 2.36 -0.76
C GLY A 55 -7.27 1.35 -1.69
N ASP A 56 -8.51 1.66 -2.07
CA ASP A 56 -9.46 0.74 -2.68
C ASP A 56 -9.30 0.65 -4.21
N GLN A 57 -8.20 0.08 -4.72
CA GLN A 57 -8.04 -0.11 -6.17
C GLN A 57 -9.13 -1.02 -6.76
N MET A 58 -9.53 -0.75 -7.99
CA MET A 58 -10.29 -1.68 -8.84
C MET A 58 -9.52 -2.98 -9.07
N VAL A 59 -10.27 -4.06 -9.23
CA VAL A 59 -9.75 -5.41 -9.52
C VAL A 59 -9.29 -5.56 -10.99
N ASN A 60 -8.40 -4.68 -11.47
CA ASN A 60 -7.91 -4.66 -12.85
C ASN A 60 -6.49 -4.06 -12.98
N TYR A 61 -6.03 -3.85 -14.22
CA TYR A 61 -4.74 -3.26 -14.57
C TYR A 61 -4.85 -1.80 -15.06
N ALA A 62 -5.97 -1.11 -14.84
CA ALA A 62 -6.17 0.25 -15.32
C ALA A 62 -5.15 1.23 -14.71
N ILE A 63 -4.82 2.28 -15.46
CA ILE A 63 -3.83 3.29 -15.03
C ILE A 63 -4.42 4.17 -13.92
N GLU A 64 -5.71 4.44 -13.99
CA GLU A 64 -6.42 5.39 -13.14
C GLU A 64 -6.79 4.81 -11.78
N ASP A 65 -7.03 3.50 -11.69
CA ASP A 65 -7.52 2.86 -10.46
C ASP A 65 -7.20 1.35 -10.35
N GLY A 66 -6.25 0.84 -11.14
CA GLY A 66 -5.84 -0.57 -11.10
C GLY A 66 -4.48 -0.78 -10.42
N MET A 67 -3.86 -1.92 -10.70
CA MET A 67 -2.51 -2.24 -10.20
C MET A 67 -1.46 -1.16 -10.53
N ALA A 68 -1.55 -0.53 -11.71
CA ALA A 68 -0.65 0.55 -12.10
C ALA A 68 -0.82 1.80 -11.21
N ASN A 69 -2.06 2.15 -10.88
CA ASN A 69 -2.35 3.26 -9.97
C ASN A 69 -1.78 3.03 -8.58
N ALA A 70 -1.84 1.79 -8.07
CA ALA A 70 -1.25 1.46 -6.77
C ALA A 70 0.24 1.80 -6.73
N VAL A 71 1.01 1.50 -7.79
CA VAL A 71 2.45 1.86 -7.86
C VAL A 71 2.63 3.36 -7.77
N GLN A 72 1.90 4.13 -8.59
CA GLN A 72 1.98 5.59 -8.60
C GLN A 72 1.61 6.18 -7.24
N GLY A 73 0.54 5.70 -6.62
CA GLY A 73 0.08 6.13 -5.30
C GLY A 73 1.11 5.86 -4.20
N MET A 74 1.74 4.68 -4.20
CA MET A 74 2.79 4.34 -3.24
C MET A 74 4.04 5.21 -3.43
N LEU A 75 4.44 5.51 -4.68
CA LEU A 75 5.59 6.37 -4.96
C LEU A 75 5.34 7.83 -4.59
N ALA A 76 4.19 8.38 -4.98
CA ALA A 76 3.78 9.74 -4.63
C ALA A 76 3.60 9.90 -3.11
N GLY A 77 2.98 8.92 -2.47
CA GLY A 77 2.80 8.87 -1.02
C GLY A 77 4.12 8.79 -0.27
N GLY A 78 5.08 8.02 -0.80
CA GLY A 78 6.46 7.94 -0.31
C GLY A 78 7.09 9.32 -0.17
N VAL A 79 7.22 10.03 -1.29
CA VAL A 79 7.88 11.36 -1.32
C VAL A 79 7.08 12.45 -0.60
N SER A 80 5.83 12.17 -0.23
CA SER A 80 4.97 13.05 0.59
C SER A 80 5.21 12.88 2.10
N GLY A 81 6.25 12.15 2.51
CA GLY A 81 6.70 12.05 3.90
C GLY A 81 6.15 10.85 4.67
N ALA A 82 5.47 9.92 4.00
CA ALA A 82 5.11 8.61 4.58
C ALA A 82 5.97 7.54 3.88
N PRO A 83 7.09 7.08 4.45
CA PRO A 83 8.08 6.34 3.68
C PRO A 83 7.73 4.87 3.42
N LEU A 84 6.71 4.33 4.11
CA LEU A 84 6.34 2.91 4.08
C LEU A 84 4.91 2.74 3.54
N TRP A 85 4.78 2.03 2.41
CA TRP A 85 3.51 1.80 1.73
C TRP A 85 3.34 0.33 1.29
N HIS A 86 2.09 -0.10 1.17
CA HIS A 86 1.68 -1.32 0.47
C HIS A 86 0.31 -1.12 -0.22
N SER A 87 -0.25 -2.17 -0.80
CA SER A 87 -1.54 -2.21 -1.51
C SER A 87 -2.16 -3.61 -1.33
N ASP A 88 -3.47 -3.75 -1.57
CA ASP A 88 -4.12 -5.06 -1.53
C ASP A 88 -3.64 -5.91 -2.70
N ILE A 89 -3.05 -7.07 -2.42
CA ILE A 89 -2.76 -8.05 -3.46
C ILE A 89 -4.07 -8.45 -4.14
N GLY A 90 -4.19 -8.09 -5.42
CA GLY A 90 -5.38 -8.34 -6.25
C GLY A 90 -6.44 -7.24 -6.24
N GLY A 91 -6.19 -6.10 -5.58
CA GLY A 91 -7.15 -5.00 -5.45
C GLY A 91 -8.35 -5.33 -4.56
N TYR A 92 -9.25 -4.35 -4.43
CA TYR A 92 -10.40 -4.41 -3.52
C TYR A 92 -11.74 -4.24 -4.24
N THR A 93 -11.86 -3.22 -5.09
CA THR A 93 -13.15 -2.76 -5.61
C THR A 93 -13.62 -3.63 -6.77
N SER A 94 -14.57 -4.52 -6.49
CA SER A 94 -15.34 -5.29 -7.47
C SER A 94 -16.74 -4.73 -7.58
N ILE A 95 -17.18 -4.43 -8.80
CA ILE A 95 -18.47 -3.78 -9.06
C ILE A 95 -19.14 -4.45 -10.26
N ASN A 96 -20.42 -4.77 -10.13
CA ASN A 96 -21.25 -5.15 -11.27
C ASN A 96 -21.82 -3.86 -11.89
N ALA A 97 -21.03 -3.20 -12.73
CA ALA A 97 -21.48 -1.98 -13.40
C ALA A 97 -22.37 -2.34 -14.59
N ALA A 98 -23.16 -1.37 -15.08
CA ALA A 98 -24.13 -1.59 -16.14
C ALA A 98 -23.53 -2.20 -17.43
N VAL A 99 -22.26 -1.89 -17.72
CA VAL A 99 -21.55 -2.35 -18.93
C VAL A 99 -20.54 -3.46 -18.62
N THR A 100 -19.91 -3.42 -17.45
CA THR A 100 -18.79 -4.30 -17.11
C THR A 100 -18.93 -4.82 -15.69
N ASN A 101 -18.89 -6.13 -15.54
CA ASN A 101 -18.74 -6.75 -14.22
C ASN A 101 -17.24 -6.86 -13.89
N PHE A 102 -16.74 -5.93 -13.09
CA PHE A 102 -15.35 -5.91 -12.64
C PHE A 102 -15.15 -6.98 -11.57
N ILE A 103 -14.53 -8.09 -12.00
CA ILE A 103 -14.04 -9.17 -11.15
C ILE A 103 -12.56 -9.38 -11.45
N ARG A 104 -11.80 -9.90 -10.48
CA ARG A 104 -10.37 -10.16 -10.64
C ARG A 104 -10.10 -11.05 -11.85
N PRO A 105 -9.25 -10.61 -12.80
CA PRO A 105 -8.67 -11.49 -13.79
C PRO A 105 -7.89 -12.65 -13.14
N PRO A 106 -7.80 -13.82 -13.79
CA PRO A 106 -7.19 -15.01 -13.18
C PRO A 106 -5.74 -14.84 -12.72
N ASP A 107 -4.98 -13.97 -13.37
CA ASP A 107 -3.56 -13.75 -13.08
C ASP A 107 -3.30 -12.53 -12.18
N LEU A 108 -4.32 -11.71 -11.90
CA LEU A 108 -4.13 -10.44 -11.21
C LEU A 108 -3.56 -10.62 -9.80
N ASN A 109 -4.03 -11.61 -9.04
CA ASN A 109 -3.46 -11.93 -7.74
C ASN A 109 -1.97 -12.29 -7.84
N ALA A 110 -1.58 -13.07 -8.84
CA ALA A 110 -0.19 -13.48 -9.04
C ALA A 110 0.69 -12.29 -9.41
N ARG A 111 0.27 -11.45 -10.37
CA ARG A 111 1.01 -10.24 -10.77
C ARG A 111 1.16 -9.23 -9.64
N TRP A 112 0.09 -9.02 -8.88
CA TRP A 112 0.13 -8.10 -7.74
C TRP A 112 1.00 -8.65 -6.61
N ALA A 113 0.99 -9.96 -6.37
CA ALA A 113 1.86 -10.60 -5.39
C ALA A 113 3.34 -10.54 -5.81
N GLU A 114 3.64 -10.74 -7.10
CA GLU A 114 4.99 -10.56 -7.67
C GLU A 114 5.53 -9.16 -7.39
N MET A 115 4.72 -8.12 -7.62
CA MET A 115 5.09 -6.74 -7.30
C MET A 115 5.33 -6.54 -5.79
N GLN A 116 4.42 -7.04 -4.95
CA GLN A 116 4.51 -6.85 -3.49
C GLN A 116 5.60 -7.68 -2.81
N ALA A 117 6.11 -8.73 -3.47
CA ALA A 117 7.28 -9.46 -2.98
C ALA A 117 8.52 -8.56 -2.88
N PHE A 118 8.61 -7.55 -3.76
CA PHE A 118 9.61 -6.49 -3.75
C PHE A 118 9.11 -5.19 -3.10
N GLY A 119 8.07 -5.26 -2.25
CA GLY A 119 7.56 -4.14 -1.47
C GLY A 119 7.93 -4.24 0.02
N VAL A 120 7.31 -3.38 0.83
CA VAL A 120 7.52 -3.31 2.29
C VAL A 120 6.69 -4.37 3.03
N VAL A 121 5.45 -4.60 2.59
CA VAL A 121 4.51 -5.56 3.21
C VAL A 121 3.73 -6.29 2.13
N MET A 122 3.57 -7.60 2.28
CA MET A 122 2.59 -8.40 1.53
C MET A 122 1.32 -8.58 2.35
N ARG A 123 0.17 -8.15 1.81
CA ARG A 123 -1.14 -8.39 2.41
C ARG A 123 -2.19 -8.60 1.32
N THR A 124 -3.04 -9.61 1.50
CA THR A 124 -4.20 -9.88 0.64
C THR A 124 -5.44 -9.17 1.16
N HIS A 125 -6.50 -9.15 0.35
CA HIS A 125 -7.86 -8.80 0.75
C HIS A 125 -8.82 -9.68 -0.03
N GLU A 126 -10.01 -9.98 0.49
CA GLU A 126 -10.98 -10.80 -0.24
C GLU A 126 -11.81 -10.04 -1.29
N THR A 127 -11.59 -8.72 -1.48
CA THR A 127 -12.51 -7.75 -2.13
C THR A 127 -13.77 -7.43 -1.31
N ASN A 128 -14.59 -6.51 -1.83
CA ASN A 128 -15.97 -6.27 -1.38
C ASN A 128 -17.01 -7.29 -1.90
N ARG A 129 -16.64 -8.18 -2.84
CA ARG A 129 -17.51 -9.24 -3.41
C ARG A 129 -16.75 -10.58 -3.44
N PRO A 130 -16.44 -11.17 -2.28
CA PRO A 130 -15.49 -12.29 -2.18
C PRO A 130 -15.92 -13.53 -2.96
N SER A 131 -17.21 -13.86 -2.97
CA SER A 131 -17.75 -15.02 -3.72
C SER A 131 -17.66 -14.87 -5.25
N MET A 132 -17.43 -13.66 -5.76
CA MET A 132 -17.33 -13.37 -7.19
C MET A 132 -15.89 -13.24 -7.67
N ASN A 133 -14.91 -13.23 -6.77
CA ASN A 133 -13.52 -12.91 -7.08
C ASN A 133 -12.61 -14.06 -6.64
N GLN A 134 -11.69 -14.45 -7.51
CA GLN A 134 -10.70 -15.48 -7.17
C GLN A 134 -9.78 -15.00 -6.05
N GLN A 135 -9.54 -15.88 -5.09
CA GLN A 135 -8.66 -15.68 -3.95
C GLN A 135 -7.35 -16.45 -4.12
N VAL A 136 -6.32 -16.01 -3.41
CA VAL A 136 -4.99 -16.65 -3.43
C VAL A 136 -5.03 -18.10 -2.93
N TYR A 137 -6.07 -18.48 -2.20
CA TYR A 137 -6.20 -19.79 -1.57
C TYR A 137 -7.14 -20.76 -2.29
N ASP A 138 -7.84 -20.34 -3.36
CA ASP A 138 -8.91 -21.16 -3.96
C ASP A 138 -8.41 -22.43 -4.66
N THR A 139 -7.35 -22.32 -5.47
CA THR A 139 -6.87 -23.44 -6.29
C THR A 139 -5.43 -23.81 -5.95
N PRO A 140 -4.98 -25.05 -6.24
CA PRO A 140 -3.56 -25.41 -6.11
C PRO A 140 -2.64 -24.43 -6.86
N THR A 141 -3.07 -23.95 -8.03
CA THR A 141 -2.32 -23.00 -8.84
C THR A 141 -2.20 -21.63 -8.17
N THR A 142 -3.29 -21.04 -7.66
CA THR A 142 -3.23 -19.73 -7.00
C THR A 142 -2.44 -19.79 -5.70
N ARG A 143 -2.56 -20.90 -4.95
CA ARG A 143 -1.74 -21.15 -3.76
C ARG A 143 -0.26 -21.22 -4.09
N ALA A 144 0.11 -21.95 -5.16
CA ALA A 144 1.50 -22.06 -5.58
C ALA A 144 2.08 -20.71 -6.05
N GLN A 145 1.30 -19.92 -6.79
CA GLN A 145 1.70 -18.58 -7.24
C GLN A 145 1.94 -17.64 -6.05
N PHE A 146 1.01 -17.59 -5.10
CA PHE A 146 1.18 -16.76 -3.90
C PHE A 146 2.31 -17.26 -3.01
N ALA A 147 2.46 -18.58 -2.83
CA ALA A 147 3.56 -19.18 -2.10
C ALA A 147 4.91 -18.78 -2.68
N ARG A 148 5.07 -18.83 -4.01
CA ARG A 148 6.31 -18.38 -4.68
C ARG A 148 6.63 -16.93 -4.38
N ALA A 149 5.65 -16.02 -4.50
CA ALA A 149 5.85 -14.61 -4.18
C ALA A 149 6.22 -14.40 -2.69
N SER A 150 5.56 -15.13 -1.78
CA SER A 150 5.86 -15.07 -0.34
C SER A 150 7.25 -15.61 0.00
N GLN A 151 7.75 -16.62 -0.72
CA GLN A 151 9.10 -17.15 -0.56
C GLN A 151 10.15 -16.15 -1.03
N ILE A 152 9.92 -15.45 -2.15
CA ILE A 152 10.77 -14.33 -2.59
C ILE A 152 10.76 -13.22 -1.53
N TYR A 153 9.58 -12.87 -1.02
CA TYR A 153 9.46 -11.88 0.04
C TYR A 153 10.27 -12.27 1.30
N ALA A 154 10.17 -13.53 1.73
CA ALA A 154 10.93 -14.06 2.86
C ALA A 154 12.44 -14.08 2.59
N ALA A 155 12.87 -14.47 1.39
CA ALA A 155 14.28 -14.51 1.02
C ALA A 155 14.95 -13.12 1.01
N LEU A 156 14.17 -12.07 0.75
CA LEU A 156 14.65 -10.68 0.79
C LEU A 156 14.55 -10.02 2.18
N TYR A 157 14.29 -10.78 3.24
CA TYR A 157 14.08 -10.23 4.59
C TYR A 157 15.20 -9.30 5.05
N ASP A 158 16.46 -9.74 5.00
CA ASP A 158 17.59 -8.97 5.51
C ASP A 158 17.80 -7.67 4.72
N TYR A 159 17.65 -7.72 3.40
CA TYR A 159 17.71 -6.55 2.53
C TYR A 159 16.56 -5.57 2.82
N ARG A 160 15.33 -6.07 2.86
CA ARG A 160 14.16 -5.23 3.12
C ARG A 160 14.25 -4.57 4.48
N ARG A 161 14.78 -5.27 5.49
CA ARG A 161 15.02 -4.71 6.82
C ARG A 161 15.94 -3.49 6.75
N THR A 162 17.05 -3.55 6.01
CA THR A 162 17.95 -2.39 5.86
C THR A 162 17.28 -1.23 5.14
N VAL A 163 16.45 -1.51 4.11
CA VAL A 163 15.69 -0.48 3.39
C VAL A 163 14.66 0.19 4.30
N ILE A 164 13.92 -0.58 5.10
CA ILE A 164 12.94 -0.06 6.07
C ILE A 164 13.64 0.76 7.16
N ASP A 165 14.76 0.27 7.70
CA ASP A 165 15.53 0.96 8.74
C ASP A 165 16.02 2.33 8.24
N GLU A 166 16.56 2.39 7.00
CA GLU A 166 16.94 3.66 6.36
C GLU A 166 15.74 4.57 6.17
N ALA A 167 14.62 4.03 5.69
CA ALA A 167 13.42 4.79 5.39
C ALA A 167 12.80 5.43 6.64
N VAL A 168 12.81 4.71 7.77
CA VAL A 168 12.37 5.22 9.08
C VAL A 168 13.35 6.25 9.63
N ALA A 169 14.66 6.03 9.48
CA ALA A 169 15.68 6.93 10.02
C ALA A 169 15.79 8.26 9.26
N THR A 170 15.61 8.24 7.93
CA THR A 170 15.87 9.38 7.06
C THR A 170 14.63 10.03 6.48
N GLY A 171 13.49 9.32 6.46
CA GLY A 171 12.29 9.73 5.74
C GLY A 171 12.36 9.54 4.23
N ILE A 172 13.48 9.04 3.68
CA ILE A 172 13.57 8.65 2.26
C ILE A 172 12.67 7.42 2.05
N PRO A 173 11.79 7.39 1.03
CA PRO A 173 10.86 6.27 0.85
C PRO A 173 11.57 4.94 0.65
N ALA A 174 10.96 3.86 1.15
CA ALA A 174 11.46 2.50 0.89
C ALA A 174 11.33 2.14 -0.59
N MET A 175 10.18 2.44 -1.21
CA MET A 175 10.00 2.33 -2.66
C MET A 175 10.32 3.67 -3.32
N ARG A 176 11.37 3.72 -4.14
CA ARG A 176 11.94 4.95 -4.69
C ARG A 176 11.70 5.06 -6.17
N HIS A 177 11.22 6.22 -6.61
CA HIS A 177 11.10 6.52 -8.02
C HIS A 177 12.49 6.64 -8.67
N GLY A 178 12.62 6.29 -9.96
CA GLY A 178 13.90 6.35 -10.67
C GLY A 178 14.57 7.73 -10.68
N TRP A 179 13.80 8.82 -10.64
CA TRP A 179 14.34 10.19 -10.57
C TRP A 179 15.01 10.50 -9.23
N LEU A 180 14.65 9.79 -8.15
CA LEU A 180 15.26 9.95 -6.83
C LEU A 180 16.62 9.24 -6.76
N VAL A 181 16.74 8.08 -7.43
CA VAL A 181 17.95 7.23 -7.37
C VAL A 181 18.93 7.56 -8.49
N HIS A 182 18.45 7.81 -9.71
CA HIS A 182 19.24 8.03 -10.91
C HIS A 182 18.68 9.20 -11.75
N PRO A 183 18.80 10.45 -11.26
CA PRO A 183 18.32 11.63 -11.99
C PRO A 183 19.00 11.77 -13.36
N GLY A 184 18.24 12.22 -14.36
CA GLY A 184 18.73 12.44 -15.73
C GLY A 184 18.87 11.16 -16.58
N THR A 185 18.42 10.01 -16.09
CA THR A 185 18.41 8.74 -16.84
C THR A 185 17.01 8.41 -17.37
N LYS A 186 16.91 7.47 -18.32
CA LYS A 186 15.61 6.96 -18.79
C LYS A 186 14.74 6.36 -17.68
N ALA A 187 15.34 5.87 -16.59
CA ALA A 187 14.59 5.38 -15.44
C ALA A 187 13.88 6.51 -14.69
N ALA A 188 14.42 7.73 -14.73
CA ALA A 188 13.80 8.90 -14.13
C ALA A 188 12.49 9.34 -14.81
N GLU A 189 12.21 8.82 -16.01
CA GLU A 189 11.02 9.14 -16.83
C GLU A 189 9.91 8.08 -16.72
N LYS A 190 10.04 7.08 -15.84
CA LYS A 190 9.13 5.92 -15.75
C LYS A 190 8.38 5.85 -14.42
N ASP A 191 7.10 6.24 -14.45
CA ASP A 191 6.24 6.32 -13.25
C ASP A 191 5.73 4.97 -12.72
N LEU A 192 5.99 3.87 -13.44
CA LEU A 192 5.56 2.52 -13.08
C LEU A 192 6.74 1.59 -12.73
N GLN A 193 7.90 2.18 -12.45
CA GLN A 193 9.10 1.47 -12.02
C GLN A 193 9.59 2.05 -10.70
N PHE A 194 10.18 1.20 -9.87
CA PHE A 194 10.72 1.62 -8.59
C PHE A 194 11.99 0.84 -8.26
N PHE A 195 12.82 1.46 -7.45
CA PHE A 195 13.90 0.82 -6.73
C PHE A 195 13.40 0.53 -5.31
N LEU A 196 13.61 -0.69 -4.84
CA LEU A 196 13.51 -1.04 -3.43
C LEU A 196 14.91 -0.96 -2.83
#